data_AF-A0A7S0R560-F1
#
_entry.id   AF-A0A7S0R560-F1
#
_cell.length_a   1.000
_cell.length_b   1.000
_cell.length_c   1.000
_cell.angle_alpha   90.00
_cell.angle_beta   90.00
_cell.angle_gamma   90.00
#
_symmetry.space_group_name_H-M   'P 1'
#
loop_
_entity.id
_entity.type
_entity.pdbx_description
1 polymer ?
#
loop_
_entity_poly.entity_id
_entity_poly.type
_entity_poly.pdbx_seq_one_letter_code
_entity_poly.pdbx_strand_id
1 'polypeptide(L)'
;RFNFSHGTHAAHQEVLDRIRKVAAARDIRIPMLLDTKGPEIRTAMLRNHEPIDLEAGQSITVVAVGADYDKWEGYKDAATGETKIGLSYPHLCQDVKAGGRILIGDGTITIEVVEIKSEKELVGKVLNSKKLGERKNCNLP
;
A
#
# COMPACT_ATOMS: atom_id res chain seq x y z
N ARG A 1 -17.86 1.04 16.59
CA ARG A 1 -16.89 1.48 15.57
C ARG A 1 -17.07 0.59 14.35
N PHE A 2 -17.25 1.19 13.17
CA PHE A 2 -17.31 0.50 11.87
C PHE A 2 -16.03 0.85 11.10
N ASN A 3 -15.12 -0.11 10.93
CA ASN A 3 -13.88 0.10 10.20
C ASN A 3 -14.12 -0.13 8.70
N PHE A 4 -14.12 0.93 7.90
CA PHE A 4 -14.35 0.87 6.46
C PHE A 4 -13.10 0.47 5.65
N SER A 5 -11.99 0.14 6.31
CA SER A 5 -10.86 -0.54 5.66
C SER A 5 -11.21 -1.98 5.26
N HIS A 6 -12.28 -2.54 5.82
CA HIS A 6 -12.77 -3.89 5.56
C HIS A 6 -14.30 -3.92 5.40
N GLY A 7 -14.81 -4.99 4.79
CA GLY A 7 -16.25 -5.20 4.63
C GLY A 7 -16.88 -4.35 3.54
N THR A 8 -18.09 -4.74 3.13
CA THR A 8 -18.90 -4.01 2.15
C THR A 8 -19.88 -3.08 2.87
N HIS A 9 -20.43 -2.10 2.14
CA HIS A 9 -21.51 -1.26 2.68
C HIS A 9 -22.70 -2.08 3.17
N ALA A 10 -23.06 -3.15 2.44
CA ALA A 10 -24.13 -4.06 2.84
C ALA A 10 -23.84 -4.75 4.18
N ALA A 11 -22.62 -5.28 4.35
CA ALA A 11 -22.22 -5.94 5.60
C ALA A 11 -22.24 -4.97 6.81
N HIS A 12 -21.76 -3.73 6.62
CA HIS A 12 -21.83 -2.69 7.67
C HIS A 12 -23.27 -2.28 7.98
N GLN A 13 -24.15 -2.22 6.98
CA GLN A 13 -25.57 -1.91 7.16
C GLN A 13 -26.28 -2.98 8.01
N GLU A 14 -26.03 -4.26 7.75
CA GLU A 14 -26.62 -5.34 8.56
C GLU A 14 -26.19 -5.26 10.03
N VAL A 15 -24.92 -4.92 10.30
CA VAL A 15 -24.43 -4.72 11.67
C VAL A 15 -25.14 -3.52 12.32
N LEU A 16 -25.29 -2.41 11.58
CA LEU A 16 -26.00 -1.22 12.04
C LEU A 16 -27.45 -1.52 12.42
N ASP A 17 -28.16 -2.29 11.60
CA ASP A 17 -29.56 -2.64 11.84
C ASP A 17 -29.73 -3.52 13.09
N ARG A 18 -28.82 -4.48 13.29
CA ARG A 18 -28.78 -5.30 14.52
C ARG A 18 -28.56 -4.43 15.77
N ILE A 19 -27.62 -3.48 15.72
CA ILE A 19 -27.33 -2.58 16.85
C ILE A 19 -28.57 -1.72 17.16
N ARG A 20 -29.21 -1.14 16.14
CA ARG A 20 -30.43 -0.33 16.32
C ARG A 20 -31.58 -1.11 16.93
N LYS A 21 -31.79 -2.36 16.49
CA LYS A 21 -32.82 -3.25 17.05
C LYS A 21 -32.60 -3.50 18.55
N VAL A 22 -31.36 -3.77 18.95
CA VAL A 22 -31.00 -3.99 20.37
C VAL A 22 -31.14 -2.71 21.19
N ALA A 23 -30.70 -1.57 20.65
CA ALA A 23 -30.81 -0.26 21.30
C ALA A 23 -32.27 0.10 21.60
N ALA A 24 -33.15 -0.09 20.61
CA ALA A 24 -34.59 0.16 20.75
C ALA A 24 -35.24 -0.78 21.78
N ALA A 25 -34.92 -2.08 21.75
CA ALA A 25 -35.48 -3.06 22.69
C ALA A 25 -35.07 -2.83 24.15
N ARG A 26 -33.98 -2.08 24.39
CA ARG A 26 -33.41 -1.81 25.71
C ARG A 26 -33.63 -0.36 26.17
N ASP A 27 -34.23 0.49 25.33
CA ASP A 27 -34.35 1.94 25.53
C ASP A 27 -33.01 2.62 25.88
N ILE A 28 -31.94 2.24 25.17
CA ILE A 28 -30.61 2.81 25.34
C ILE A 28 -30.12 3.49 24.06
N ARG A 29 -29.27 4.51 24.20
CA ARG A 29 -28.57 5.13 23.07
C ARG A 29 -27.16 4.58 22.96
N ILE A 30 -26.84 3.99 21.81
CA ILE A 30 -25.51 3.46 21.52
C ILE A 30 -24.82 4.41 20.55
N PRO A 31 -23.73 5.10 20.95
CA PRO A 31 -22.96 5.91 20.03
C PRO A 31 -22.28 5.01 18.98
N MET A 32 -22.30 5.47 17.74
CA MET A 32 -21.74 4.75 16.60
C MET A 32 -20.75 5.67 15.90
N LEU A 33 -19.60 5.09 15.55
CA LEU A 33 -18.51 5.80 14.89
C LEU A 33 -18.17 5.06 13.60
N LEU A 34 -18.16 5.80 12.50
CA LEU A 34 -17.61 5.37 11.23
C LEU A 34 -16.13 5.75 11.21
N ASP A 35 -15.30 4.76 10.95
CA ASP A 35 -13.85 4.92 10.83
C ASP A 35 -13.48 4.77 9.35
N THR A 36 -13.08 5.88 8.74
CA THR A 36 -12.72 5.95 7.33
C THR A 36 -11.42 5.22 7.08
N LYS A 37 -11.30 4.57 5.91
CA LYS A 37 -10.03 3.95 5.48
C LYS A 37 -8.85 4.93 5.46
N GLY A 38 -9.10 6.21 5.15
CA GLY A 38 -8.06 7.22 5.02
C GLY A 38 -7.21 7.07 3.74
N PRO A 39 -6.30 8.03 3.48
CA PRO A 39 -5.32 7.90 2.42
C PRO A 39 -4.29 6.83 2.78
N GLU A 40 -4.24 5.75 2.00
CA GLU A 40 -3.25 4.68 2.16
C GLU A 40 -2.38 4.61 0.90
N ILE A 41 -1.07 4.57 1.09
CA ILE A 41 -0.13 4.26 0.01
C ILE A 41 -0.04 2.74 -0.11
N ARG A 42 -0.17 2.22 -1.32
CA ARG A 42 -0.11 0.78 -1.59
C ARG A 42 0.80 0.47 -2.77
N THR A 43 1.37 -0.73 -2.78
CA THR A 43 2.05 -1.23 -3.98
C THR A 43 1.05 -1.52 -5.10
N ALA A 44 1.48 -1.30 -6.34
CA ALA A 44 0.75 -1.62 -7.55
C ALA A 44 0.62 -3.14 -7.76
N MET A 45 -0.06 -3.53 -8.83
CA MET A 45 -0.12 -4.93 -9.26
C MET A 45 1.26 -5.41 -9.73
N LEU A 46 1.44 -6.72 -9.79
CA LEU A 46 2.66 -7.36 -10.28
C LEU A 46 2.32 -8.15 -11.55
N ARG A 47 3.26 -8.20 -12.49
CA ARG A 47 3.09 -8.93 -13.74
C ARG A 47 2.72 -10.38 -13.44
N ASN A 48 1.73 -10.89 -14.15
CA ASN A 48 1.15 -12.23 -13.95
C ASN A 48 0.58 -12.49 -12.53
N HIS A 49 0.40 -11.47 -11.70
CA HIS A 49 0.02 -11.58 -10.28
C HIS A 49 0.99 -12.41 -9.43
N GLU A 50 2.25 -12.53 -9.86
CA GLU A 50 3.26 -13.30 -9.15
C GLU A 50 4.08 -12.43 -8.19
N PRO A 51 4.34 -12.90 -6.96
CA PRO A 51 5.23 -12.20 -6.04
C PRO A 51 6.66 -12.07 -6.59
N ILE A 52 7.31 -10.94 -6.30
CA ILE A 52 8.71 -10.71 -6.65
C ILE A 52 9.60 -11.03 -5.45
N ASP A 53 10.59 -11.90 -5.63
CA ASP A 53 11.65 -12.11 -4.66
C ASP A 53 12.63 -10.93 -4.66
N LEU A 54 12.64 -10.16 -3.57
CA LEU A 54 13.59 -9.07 -3.36
C LEU A 54 14.79 -9.57 -2.54
N GLU A 55 15.98 -9.15 -2.95
CA GLU A 55 17.24 -9.47 -2.28
C GLU A 55 17.86 -8.23 -1.64
N ALA A 56 18.41 -8.39 -0.43
CA ALA A 56 19.11 -7.32 0.25
C ALA A 56 20.29 -6.80 -0.59
N GLY A 57 20.40 -5.48 -0.70
CA GLY A 57 21.42 -4.80 -1.48
C GLY A 57 21.06 -4.59 -2.96
N GLN A 58 20.02 -5.25 -3.48
CA GLN A 58 19.65 -5.07 -4.89
C GLN A 58 19.11 -3.66 -5.16
N SER A 59 19.35 -3.17 -6.37
CA SER A 59 18.76 -1.92 -6.88
C SER A 59 17.32 -2.17 -7.31
N ILE A 60 16.45 -1.19 -7.08
CA ILE A 60 15.04 -1.27 -7.45
C ILE A 60 14.54 0.10 -7.92
N THR A 61 13.78 0.13 -9.01
CA THR A 61 13.09 1.34 -9.47
C THR A 61 11.69 1.38 -8.87
N VAL A 62 11.33 2.51 -8.25
CA VAL A 62 9.99 2.74 -7.68
C VAL A 62 9.32 3.85 -8.47
N VAL A 63 8.11 3.58 -8.95
CA VAL A 63 7.31 4.49 -9.78
C VAL A 63 6.14 5.06 -8.99
N ALA A 64 5.95 6.38 -9.05
CA ALA A 64 4.79 7.09 -8.53
C ALA A 64 3.60 6.92 -9.49
N VAL A 65 2.89 5.79 -9.40
CA VAL A 65 1.80 5.45 -10.32
C VAL A 65 0.54 6.26 -10.04
N GLY A 66 0.22 6.47 -8.77
CA GLY A 66 -1.00 7.19 -8.37
C GLY A 66 -2.27 6.34 -8.49
N ALA A 67 -3.35 6.94 -8.98
CA ALA A 67 -4.68 6.32 -8.97
C ALA A 67 -4.78 5.03 -9.82
N ASP A 68 -3.97 4.90 -10.87
CA ASP A 68 -3.98 3.74 -11.78
C ASP A 68 -3.07 2.57 -11.31
N TYR A 69 -2.72 2.53 -10.02
CA TYR A 69 -1.88 1.45 -9.44
C TYR A 69 -2.49 0.04 -9.58
N ASP A 70 -3.80 -0.05 -9.80
CA ASP A 70 -4.53 -1.29 -10.04
C ASP A 70 -4.46 -1.79 -11.48
N LYS A 71 -4.02 -0.94 -12.43
CA LYS A 71 -3.81 -1.26 -13.85
C LYS A 71 -2.34 -1.28 -14.25
N TRP A 72 -1.46 -0.83 -13.36
CA TRP A 72 -0.02 -0.80 -13.58
C TRP A 72 0.63 -2.04 -12.97
N GLU A 73 1.59 -2.64 -13.68
CA GLU A 73 2.23 -3.89 -13.30
C GLU A 73 3.74 -3.74 -13.10
N GLY A 74 4.19 -4.05 -11.89
CA GLY A 74 5.61 -4.18 -11.56
C GLY A 74 6.17 -5.52 -12.00
N TYR A 75 7.49 -5.60 -12.19
CA TYR A 75 8.14 -6.81 -12.63
C TYR A 75 9.57 -6.91 -12.08
N LYS A 76 10.08 -8.15 -12.03
CA LYS A 76 11.51 -8.45 -11.94
C LYS A 76 11.88 -9.25 -13.18
N ASP A 77 12.73 -8.70 -14.02
CA ASP A 77 13.21 -9.36 -15.23
C ASP A 77 14.35 -10.30 -14.85
N ALA A 78 14.19 -11.60 -15.16
CA ALA A 78 15.16 -12.62 -14.81
C ALA A 78 16.45 -12.56 -15.66
N ALA A 79 16.37 -12.01 -16.88
CA ALA A 79 17.50 -11.92 -17.79
C ALA A 79 18.37 -10.69 -17.50
N THR A 80 17.76 -9.56 -17.15
CA THR A 80 18.48 -8.30 -16.89
C THR A 80 18.69 -8.03 -15.40
N GLY A 81 17.94 -8.69 -14.52
CA GLY A 81 17.91 -8.39 -13.09
C GLY A 81 17.16 -7.09 -12.75
N GLU A 82 16.58 -6.41 -13.74
CA GLU A 82 15.84 -5.17 -13.52
C GLU A 82 14.61 -5.45 -12.66
N THR A 83 14.49 -4.72 -11.55
CA THR A 83 13.31 -4.77 -10.69
C THR A 83 12.62 -3.41 -10.68
N LYS A 84 11.34 -3.38 -11.05
CA LYS A 84 10.54 -2.16 -11.11
C LYS A 84 9.18 -2.38 -10.43
N ILE A 85 8.83 -1.49 -9.50
CA ILE A 85 7.58 -1.55 -8.74
C ILE A 85 6.88 -0.20 -8.74
N GLY A 86 5.57 -0.19 -8.50
CA GLY A 86 4.76 1.02 -8.50
C GLY A 86 4.12 1.24 -7.14
N LEU A 87 3.95 2.50 -6.74
CA LEU A 87 3.17 2.90 -5.57
C LEU A 87 1.97 3.74 -5.98
N SER A 88 0.88 3.62 -5.23
CA SER A 88 -0.37 4.37 -5.45
C SER A 88 -0.29 5.86 -5.07
N TYR A 89 0.90 6.35 -4.72
CA TYR A 89 1.11 7.73 -4.30
C TYR A 89 1.72 8.57 -5.43
N PRO A 90 0.96 9.50 -6.04
CA PRO A 90 1.42 10.25 -7.21
C PRO A 90 2.51 11.28 -6.87
N HIS A 91 2.52 11.79 -5.63
CA HIS A 91 3.49 12.79 -5.17
C HIS A 91 4.73 12.16 -4.50
N LEU A 92 4.92 10.85 -4.65
CA LEU A 92 6.00 10.10 -3.99
C LEU A 92 7.37 10.77 -4.17
N CYS A 93 7.75 11.09 -5.42
CA CYS A 93 9.08 11.64 -5.71
C CYS A 93 9.26 13.10 -5.28
N GLN A 94 8.18 13.78 -4.89
CA GLN A 94 8.20 15.15 -4.38
C GLN A 94 8.38 15.18 -2.85
N ASP A 95 7.84 14.17 -2.16
CA ASP A 95 7.81 14.13 -0.70
C ASP A 95 8.93 13.31 -0.08
N VAL A 96 9.53 12.38 -0.83
CA VAL A 96 10.71 11.64 -0.38
C VAL A 96 12.00 12.37 -0.79
N LYS A 97 13.10 12.04 -0.10
CA LYS A 97 14.45 12.55 -0.40
C LYS A 97 15.43 11.40 -0.44
N ALA A 98 16.56 11.58 -1.12
CA ALA A 98 17.68 10.64 -1.06
C ALA A 98 18.10 10.40 0.41
N GLY A 99 18.39 9.15 0.76
CA GLY A 99 18.58 8.67 2.13
C GLY A 99 17.28 8.40 2.91
N GLY A 100 16.12 8.81 2.39
CA GLY A 100 14.81 8.49 2.96
C GLY A 100 14.46 7.01 2.86
N ARG A 101 13.43 6.58 3.58
CA ARG A 101 13.00 5.17 3.59
C ARG A 101 11.56 5.03 3.12
N ILE A 102 11.30 3.94 2.40
CA ILE A 102 9.98 3.48 2.02
C ILE A 102 9.78 2.12 2.70
N LEU A 103 8.80 2.05 3.59
CA LEU A 103 8.45 0.83 4.32
C LEU A 103 7.27 0.17 3.62
N ILE A 104 7.39 -1.11 3.25
CA ILE A 104 6.34 -1.86 2.56
C ILE A 104 5.91 -3.05 3.43
N GLY A 105 4.60 -3.31 3.46
CA GLY A 105 3.98 -4.39 4.22
C GLY A 105 4.25 -4.23 5.72
N ASP A 106 3.87 -3.08 6.29
CA ASP A 106 4.07 -2.75 7.70
C ASP A 106 5.56 -2.80 8.15
N GLY A 107 6.47 -2.43 7.24
CA GLY A 107 7.92 -2.42 7.50
C GLY A 107 8.61 -3.76 7.33
N THR A 108 7.91 -4.79 6.85
CA THR A 108 8.54 -6.09 6.53
C THR A 108 9.54 -5.99 5.40
N ILE A 109 9.38 -5.04 4.48
CA ILE A 109 10.34 -4.69 3.44
C ILE A 109 10.72 -3.22 3.63
N THR A 110 12.02 -2.93 3.58
CA THR A 110 12.53 -1.56 3.62
C THR A 110 13.33 -1.26 2.35
N ILE A 111 13.00 -0.14 1.71
CA ILE A 111 13.74 0.40 0.56
C ILE A 111 14.30 1.75 0.98
N GLU A 112 15.61 1.93 0.84
CA GLU A 112 16.27 3.22 0.98
C GLU A 112 16.27 3.95 -0.36
N VAL A 113 15.84 5.21 -0.39
CA VAL A 113 15.86 6.04 -1.59
C VAL A 113 17.31 6.43 -1.87
N VAL A 114 17.82 6.02 -3.03
CA VAL A 114 19.20 6.32 -3.46
C VAL A 114 19.21 7.62 -4.27
N GLU A 115 18.31 7.73 -5.24
CA GLU A 115 18.29 8.84 -6.21
C GLU A 115 16.87 9.06 -6.72
N ILE A 116 16.49 10.33 -6.93
CA ILE A 116 15.23 10.69 -7.60
C ILE A 116 15.58 10.96 -9.07
N LYS A 117 15.10 10.11 -9.98
CA LYS A 117 15.40 10.21 -11.42
C LYS A 117 14.50 11.20 -12.14
N SER A 118 13.25 11.31 -11.72
CA SER A 118 12.24 12.20 -12.32
C SER A 118 11.10 12.45 -11.34
N GLU A 119 10.10 13.23 -11.76
CA GLU A 119 8.87 13.45 -11.00
C GLU A 119 8.08 12.16 -10.70
N LYS A 120 8.31 11.08 -11.48
CA LYS A 120 7.58 9.83 -11.35
C LYS A 120 8.42 8.62 -10.99
N GLU A 121 9.74 8.71 -11.06
CA GLU A 121 10.62 7.56 -10.84
C GLU A 121 11.77 7.90 -9.91
N LEU A 122 12.03 6.99 -8.98
CA LEU A 122 13.20 7.00 -8.11
C LEU A 122 13.90 5.64 -8.14
N VAL A 123 15.19 5.64 -7.84
CA VAL A 123 15.97 4.44 -7.58
C VAL A 123 16.10 4.28 -6.09
N GLY A 124 15.85 3.07 -5.62
CA GLY A 124 16.07 2.66 -4.25
C GLY A 124 16.99 1.45 -4.15
N LYS A 125 17.40 1.16 -2.92
CA LYS A 125 18.15 -0.01 -2.53
C LYS A 125 17.34 -0.81 -1.52
N VAL A 126 17.13 -2.09 -1.80
CA VAL A 126 16.43 -2.98 -0.87
C VAL A 126 17.34 -3.27 0.32
N LEU A 127 16.86 -3.09 1.54
CA LEU A 127 17.68 -3.32 2.74
C LEU A 127 17.57 -4.74 3.30
N ASN A 128 16.54 -5.49 2.94
CA ASN A 128 16.30 -6.84 3.46
C ASN A 128 15.62 -7.76 2.44
N SER A 129 16.01 -9.04 2.42
CA SER A 129 15.47 -10.01 1.46
C SER A 129 14.08 -10.51 1.87
N LYS A 130 13.09 -10.35 0.99
CA LYS A 130 11.68 -10.74 1.22
C LYS A 130 10.91 -10.84 -0.10
N LYS A 131 9.81 -11.60 -0.06
CA LYS A 131 8.81 -11.62 -1.14
C LYS A 131 7.93 -10.39 -1.08
N LEU A 132 7.92 -9.63 -2.16
CA LEU A 132 6.98 -8.54 -2.40
C LEU A 132 5.71 -9.10 -3.04
N GLY A 133 4.57 -8.76 -2.46
CA GLY A 133 3.25 -9.03 -3.07
C GLY A 133 2.57 -7.75 -3.55
N GLU A 134 1.36 -7.92 -4.08
CA GLU A 134 0.52 -6.82 -4.56
C GLU A 134 -0.20 -6.10 -3.42
N ARG A 135 -0.57 -4.83 -3.66
CA ARG A 135 -1.45 -4.02 -2.79
C ARG A 135 -1.01 -3.97 -1.32
N LYS A 136 0.30 -4.08 -1.07
CA LYS A 136 0.89 -4.00 0.26
C LYS A 136 0.89 -2.55 0.73
N ASN A 137 0.50 -2.33 1.98
CA ASN A 137 0.54 -1.00 2.59
C ASN A 137 1.97 -0.48 2.62
N CYS A 138 2.13 0.81 2.39
CA CYS A 138 3.39 1.50 2.38
C CYS A 138 3.37 2.70 3.32
N ASN A 139 4.48 2.94 4.00
CA ASN A 139 4.69 4.11 4.87
C ASN A 139 5.96 4.85 4.46
N LEU A 140 5.93 6.17 4.57
CA LEU A 140 7.02 7.09 4.27
C LEU A 140 7.40 7.81 5.58
N PRO A 141 8.27 7.22 6.42
CA PRO A 141 8.74 7.84 7.66
C PRO A 141 9.70 9.02 7.42
#